data_AF-A0A662HZF1-F1
#
_entry.id   AF-A0A662HZF1-F1
#
_cell.length_a   1.000
_cell.length_b   1.000
_cell.length_c   1.000
_cell.angle_alpha   90.00
_cell.angle_beta   90.00
_cell.angle_gamma   90.00
#
_symmetry.space_group_name_H-M   'P 1'
#
loop_
_entity.id
_entity.type
_entity.pdbx_description
1 polymer ?
#
loop_
_entity_poly.entity_id
_entity_poly.type
_entity_poly.pdbx_seq_one_letter_code
_entity_poly.pdbx_strand_id
1 'polypeptide(L)'
;MRTYDDLEGFIDYTSEKEWENYIRSTVIPLWKYSWLLKEFFEELKREFDNLPLSEVKKEDLPLLLGGVKLLSEEIYSRNSLAKFYCRFFGLRIKDLKSWIIQQQYGENLVETTVEVVETGFIEFVKEVFDILDYALQKQTLVLDYEEPQLNYEELKRNPGKVKELIKNWYQALLNITLNYNYGTFFLCSINQVTYKFMKAAYPRIDQILDFLKNEFGLTELDWNNPINPETQTYKDYTIYCFPEYNPRKPGKSFGGAICRLNEIIWINFSYSMSTKEALSMLFNKVPDLKKEYEERIISKLPEKYYSTIYFRGIIASESLSGIEVSRKTLMEMLDENMPWLFTNLIKIHSVYENGFRFTCIG
;
A
#
# COMPACT_ATOMS: atom_id res chain seq x y z
N MET A 1 23.02 12.81 -20.30
CA MET A 1 22.34 12.37 -19.06
C MET A 1 21.53 11.14 -19.43
N ARG A 2 21.69 10.02 -18.71
CA ARG A 2 20.93 8.80 -19.01
C ARG A 2 19.50 9.00 -18.50
N THR A 3 18.51 8.78 -19.37
CA THR A 3 17.09 8.92 -19.04
C THR A 3 16.48 7.54 -18.76
N TYR A 4 15.24 7.49 -18.26
CA TYR A 4 14.55 6.20 -18.06
C TYR A 4 14.20 5.53 -19.39
N ASP A 5 14.11 6.28 -20.49
CA ASP A 5 13.97 5.74 -21.84
C ASP A 5 15.20 4.93 -22.28
N ASP A 6 16.38 5.20 -21.69
CA ASP A 6 17.65 4.52 -21.97
C ASP A 6 17.96 3.38 -20.98
N LEU A 7 17.04 3.07 -20.07
CA LEU A 7 17.20 2.04 -19.07
C LEU A 7 16.69 0.70 -19.60
N GLU A 8 17.58 -0.27 -19.73
CA GLU A 8 17.24 -1.61 -20.18
C GLU A 8 16.23 -2.27 -19.23
N GLY A 9 15.14 -2.80 -19.78
CA GLY A 9 14.07 -3.45 -19.03
C GLY A 9 13.08 -2.48 -18.37
N PHE A 10 13.22 -1.17 -18.53
CA PHE A 10 12.19 -0.21 -18.12
C PHE A 10 10.95 -0.35 -19.01
N ILE A 11 9.77 -0.09 -18.46
CA ILE A 11 8.51 -0.21 -19.19
C ILE A 11 8.43 0.82 -20.32
N ASP A 12 7.76 0.47 -21.41
CA ASP A 12 7.35 1.48 -22.39
C ASP A 12 6.11 2.20 -21.87
N TYR A 13 6.35 3.17 -20.99
CA TYR A 13 5.31 3.96 -20.35
C TYR A 13 4.45 4.76 -21.33
N THR A 14 4.81 4.83 -22.62
CA THR A 14 3.99 5.47 -23.67
C THR A 14 2.97 4.54 -24.33
N SER A 15 3.05 3.23 -24.04
CA SER A 15 2.23 2.20 -24.67
C SER A 15 1.00 1.87 -23.82
N GLU A 16 -0.19 2.07 -24.39
CA GLU A 16 -1.45 1.67 -23.77
C GLU A 16 -1.50 0.16 -23.47
N LYS A 17 -0.96 -0.67 -24.36
CA LYS A 17 -0.88 -2.12 -24.16
C LYS A 17 0.00 -2.51 -22.97
N GLU A 18 1.06 -1.75 -22.71
CA GLU A 18 1.91 -1.96 -21.54
C GLU A 18 1.11 -1.73 -20.24
N TRP A 19 0.27 -0.70 -20.23
CA TRP A 19 -0.62 -0.40 -19.11
C TRP A 19 -1.76 -1.42 -18.95
N GLU A 20 -2.35 -1.88 -20.05
CA GLU A 20 -3.33 -2.97 -20.02
C GLU A 20 -2.70 -4.24 -19.40
N ASN A 21 -1.48 -4.59 -19.85
CA ASN A 21 -0.72 -5.71 -19.29
C ASN A 21 -0.44 -5.52 -17.81
N TYR A 22 0.03 -4.34 -17.39
CA TYR A 22 0.28 -4.01 -15.99
C TYR A 22 -0.96 -4.25 -15.13
N ILE A 23 -2.13 -3.77 -15.57
CA ILE A 23 -3.40 -3.96 -14.86
C ILE A 23 -3.76 -5.46 -14.78
N ARG A 24 -3.69 -6.18 -15.90
CA ARG A 24 -4.07 -7.61 -15.98
C ARG A 24 -3.13 -8.52 -15.19
N SER A 25 -1.82 -8.27 -15.22
CA SER A 25 -0.82 -9.17 -14.64
C SER A 25 -0.41 -8.80 -13.22
N THR A 26 -0.67 -7.57 -12.79
CA THR A 26 -0.17 -7.04 -11.51
C THR A 26 -1.31 -6.61 -10.59
N VAL A 27 -2.18 -5.72 -11.07
CA VAL A 27 -3.25 -5.11 -10.27
C VAL A 27 -4.37 -6.12 -9.99
N ILE A 28 -4.93 -6.73 -11.03
CA ILE A 28 -6.06 -7.67 -10.92
C ILE A 28 -5.72 -8.90 -10.07
N PRO A 29 -4.55 -9.56 -10.21
CA PRO A 29 -4.24 -10.71 -9.36
C PRO A 29 -4.20 -10.38 -7.87
N LEU A 30 -3.61 -9.23 -7.50
CA LEU A 30 -3.58 -8.78 -6.11
C LEU A 30 -4.99 -8.45 -5.59
N TRP A 31 -5.82 -7.79 -6.42
CA TRP A 31 -7.22 -7.53 -6.10
C TRP A 31 -7.98 -8.84 -5.84
N LYS A 32 -7.85 -9.84 -6.73
CA LYS A 32 -8.51 -11.15 -6.59
C LYS A 32 -8.10 -11.87 -5.32
N TYR A 33 -6.81 -11.93 -5.02
CA TYR A 33 -6.34 -12.60 -3.79
C TYR A 33 -6.80 -11.86 -2.53
N SER A 34 -6.82 -10.51 -2.57
CA SER A 34 -7.29 -9.71 -1.45
C SER A 34 -8.79 -9.93 -1.21
N TRP A 35 -9.59 -9.96 -2.28
CA TRP A 35 -11.02 -10.30 -2.22
C TRP A 35 -11.23 -11.68 -1.59
N LEU A 36 -10.53 -12.71 -2.09
CA LEU A 36 -10.70 -14.08 -1.60
C LEU A 36 -10.38 -14.22 -0.11
N LEU A 37 -9.31 -13.57 0.36
CA LEU A 37 -8.93 -13.58 1.78
C LEU A 37 -9.93 -12.81 2.64
N LYS A 38 -10.40 -11.65 2.18
CA LYS A 38 -11.43 -10.85 2.83
C LYS A 38 -12.73 -11.65 2.97
N GLU A 39 -13.25 -12.21 1.89
CA GLU A 39 -14.51 -12.97 1.93
C GLU A 39 -14.37 -14.27 2.72
N PHE A 40 -13.23 -14.95 2.66
CA PHE A 40 -12.97 -16.11 3.51
C PHE A 40 -13.04 -15.75 5.00
N PHE A 41 -12.50 -14.60 5.41
CA PHE A 41 -12.64 -14.10 6.77
C PHE A 41 -14.09 -13.79 7.13
N GLU A 42 -14.85 -13.13 6.25
CA GLU A 42 -16.26 -12.80 6.50
C GLU A 42 -17.11 -14.07 6.67
N GLU A 43 -16.89 -15.11 5.88
CA GLU A 43 -17.58 -16.40 6.03
C GLU A 43 -17.18 -17.12 7.32
N LEU A 44 -15.89 -17.13 7.69
CA LEU A 44 -15.45 -17.66 9.00
C LEU A 44 -16.16 -16.94 10.15
N LYS A 45 -16.25 -15.61 10.08
CA LYS A 45 -16.93 -14.81 11.09
C LYS A 45 -18.41 -15.14 11.18
N ARG A 46 -19.10 -15.28 10.04
CA ARG A 46 -20.52 -15.66 10.00
C ARG A 46 -20.78 -17.07 10.55
N GLU A 47 -19.90 -18.03 10.28
CA GLU A 47 -20.09 -19.42 10.73
C GLU A 47 -19.74 -19.61 12.21
N PHE A 48 -18.66 -18.97 12.70
CA PHE A 48 -18.07 -19.32 14.00
C PHE A 48 -18.25 -18.29 15.10
N ASP A 49 -18.49 -17.01 14.80
CA ASP A 49 -18.47 -15.98 15.84
C ASP A 49 -19.62 -16.15 16.84
N ASN A 50 -19.27 -16.19 18.13
CA ASN A 50 -20.18 -16.50 19.25
C ASN A 50 -20.80 -17.91 19.25
N LEU A 51 -20.34 -18.82 18.39
CA LEU A 51 -20.79 -20.21 18.39
C LEU A 51 -20.28 -20.93 19.64
N PRO A 52 -21.12 -21.66 20.40
CA PRO A 52 -20.65 -22.51 21.48
C PRO A 52 -19.68 -23.58 20.96
N LEU A 53 -18.57 -23.82 21.66
CA LEU A 53 -17.57 -24.81 21.24
C LEU A 53 -18.16 -26.24 21.16
N SER A 54 -19.18 -26.51 21.97
CA SER A 54 -19.97 -27.75 21.97
C SER A 54 -20.74 -27.99 20.67
N GLU A 55 -21.12 -26.91 19.96
CA GLU A 55 -21.88 -26.94 18.71
C GLU A 55 -20.99 -26.93 17.46
N VAL A 56 -19.69 -26.67 17.62
CA VAL A 56 -18.72 -26.76 16.51
C VAL A 56 -18.66 -28.18 15.98
N LYS A 57 -18.80 -28.33 14.66
CA LYS A 57 -18.69 -29.64 13.99
C LYS A 57 -17.32 -30.26 14.27
N LYS A 58 -17.29 -31.58 14.47
CA LYS A 58 -16.04 -32.31 14.77
C LYS A 58 -14.95 -32.11 13.71
N GLU A 59 -15.35 -31.93 12.45
CA GLU A 59 -14.43 -31.67 11.33
C GLU A 59 -13.75 -30.30 11.39
N ASP A 60 -14.38 -29.32 12.04
CA ASP A 60 -13.89 -27.94 12.14
C ASP A 60 -13.14 -27.67 13.45
N LEU A 61 -13.29 -28.52 14.47
CA LEU A 61 -12.54 -28.43 15.74
C LEU A 61 -11.01 -28.28 15.57
N PRO A 62 -10.33 -28.94 14.60
CA PRO A 62 -8.91 -28.73 14.36
C PRO A 62 -8.52 -27.28 14.04
N LEU A 63 -9.43 -26.46 13.49
CA LEU A 63 -9.19 -25.04 13.22
C LEU A 63 -9.03 -24.23 14.51
N LEU A 64 -9.62 -24.69 15.62
CA LEU A 64 -9.63 -24.02 16.92
C LEU A 64 -8.66 -24.65 17.92
N LEU A 65 -8.46 -25.97 17.84
CA LEU A 65 -7.71 -26.76 18.82
C LEU A 65 -6.48 -27.46 18.24
N GLY A 66 -6.30 -27.46 16.91
CA GLY A 66 -5.23 -28.16 16.24
C GLY A 66 -3.85 -27.69 16.69
N GLY A 67 -3.16 -28.54 17.47
CA GLY A 67 -1.83 -28.27 18.00
C GLY A 67 -1.80 -27.40 19.26
N VAL A 68 -2.92 -27.22 19.96
CA VAL A 68 -2.98 -26.67 21.33
C VAL A 68 -2.38 -27.69 22.31
N LYS A 69 -1.53 -27.24 23.23
CA LYS A 69 -0.89 -28.06 24.26
C LYS A 69 -1.53 -27.76 25.62
N LEU A 70 -2.06 -28.80 26.27
CA LEU A 70 -2.69 -28.67 27.58
C LEU A 70 -1.66 -28.46 28.70
N LEU A 71 -0.44 -29.00 28.61
CA LEU A 71 0.52 -29.09 29.73
C LEU A 71 1.84 -28.35 29.46
N SER A 72 1.82 -27.22 28.75
CA SER A 72 3.03 -26.49 28.37
C SER A 72 2.90 -24.99 28.64
N GLU A 73 4.01 -24.34 29.00
CA GLU A 73 4.09 -22.87 29.05
C GLU A 73 3.77 -22.23 27.69
N GLU A 74 4.10 -22.92 26.59
CA GLU A 74 3.67 -22.54 25.25
C GLU A 74 2.34 -23.20 24.89
N ILE A 75 1.27 -22.39 24.81
CA ILE A 75 -0.09 -22.84 24.52
C ILE A 75 -0.19 -23.55 23.15
N TYR A 76 0.60 -23.13 22.17
CA TYR A 76 0.56 -23.66 20.80
C TYR A 76 1.87 -24.35 20.42
N SER A 77 1.76 -25.50 19.77
CA SER A 77 2.89 -26.13 19.08
C SER A 77 3.40 -25.29 17.89
N ARG A 78 4.65 -25.55 17.46
CA ARG A 78 5.33 -24.79 16.40
C ARG A 78 4.55 -24.72 15.08
N ASN A 79 3.91 -25.83 14.68
CA ASN A 79 3.11 -25.94 13.45
C ASN A 79 1.61 -26.05 13.76
N SER A 80 1.13 -25.36 14.81
CA SER A 80 -0.27 -25.40 15.22
C SER A 80 -1.19 -24.76 14.17
N LEU A 81 -2.23 -25.51 13.79
CA LEU A 81 -3.29 -25.06 12.91
C LEU A 81 -4.13 -23.96 13.56
N ALA A 82 -4.47 -24.13 14.83
CA ALA A 82 -5.19 -23.13 15.62
C ALA A 82 -4.41 -21.81 15.71
N LYS A 83 -3.09 -21.88 15.94
CA LYS A 83 -2.23 -20.69 15.93
C LYS A 83 -2.25 -19.98 14.58
N PHE A 84 -2.23 -20.72 13.48
CA PHE A 84 -2.29 -20.17 12.13
C PHE A 84 -3.60 -19.39 11.90
N TYR A 85 -4.75 -20.01 12.16
CA TYR A 85 -6.05 -19.34 11.98
C TYR A 85 -6.26 -18.18 12.95
N CYS A 86 -5.81 -18.30 14.19
CA CYS A 86 -5.85 -17.20 15.16
C CYS A 86 -5.00 -16.00 14.71
N ARG A 87 -3.82 -16.22 14.11
CA ARG A 87 -2.91 -15.13 13.71
C ARG A 87 -3.33 -14.44 12.42
N PHE A 88 -3.80 -15.20 11.44
CA PHE A 88 -4.24 -14.63 10.17
C PHE A 88 -5.69 -14.13 10.23
N PHE A 89 -6.62 -14.89 10.80
CA PHE A 89 -8.06 -14.63 10.72
C PHE A 89 -8.72 -14.36 12.08
N GLY A 90 -7.97 -14.44 13.18
CA GLY A 90 -8.47 -14.17 14.53
C GLY A 90 -9.48 -15.18 15.06
N LEU A 91 -9.66 -16.31 14.36
CA LEU A 91 -10.48 -17.44 14.80
C LEU A 91 -9.82 -18.12 16.01
N ARG A 92 -10.47 -18.05 17.17
CA ARG A 92 -9.97 -18.63 18.42
C ARG A 92 -11.07 -18.90 19.43
N ILE A 93 -10.71 -19.58 20.50
CA ILE A 93 -11.57 -19.78 21.67
C ILE A 93 -11.41 -18.57 22.60
N LYS A 94 -12.53 -17.94 23.00
CA LYS A 94 -12.56 -16.66 23.74
C LYS A 94 -11.77 -16.68 25.04
N ASP A 95 -11.81 -17.78 25.78
CA ASP A 95 -10.99 -18.00 26.97
C ASP A 95 -10.30 -19.36 26.92
N LEU A 96 -9.34 -19.47 26.00
CA LEU A 96 -8.57 -20.69 25.80
C LEU A 96 -7.87 -21.16 27.08
N LYS A 97 -7.40 -20.24 27.94
CA LYS A 97 -6.71 -20.61 29.18
C LYS A 97 -7.66 -21.25 30.19
N SER A 98 -8.81 -20.63 30.44
CA SER A 98 -9.80 -21.22 31.34
C SER A 98 -10.33 -22.54 30.80
N TRP A 99 -10.52 -22.66 29.47
CA TRP A 99 -10.89 -23.93 28.85
C TRP A 99 -9.82 -25.01 29.07
N ILE A 100 -8.51 -24.69 28.92
CA ILE A 100 -7.42 -25.64 29.21
C ILE A 100 -7.47 -26.10 30.67
N ILE A 101 -7.68 -25.18 31.62
CA ILE A 101 -7.79 -25.49 33.06
C ILE A 101 -9.00 -26.42 33.31
N GLN A 102 -10.17 -26.12 32.74
CA GLN A 102 -11.35 -26.98 32.87
C GLN A 102 -11.08 -28.41 32.36
N GLN A 103 -10.41 -28.56 31.22
CA GLN A 103 -10.06 -29.87 30.67
C GLN A 103 -9.04 -30.64 31.54
N GLN A 104 -8.15 -29.92 32.26
CA GLN A 104 -7.18 -30.55 33.16
C GLN A 104 -7.82 -31.04 34.47
N TYR A 105 -8.73 -30.26 35.04
CA TYR A 105 -9.27 -30.51 36.39
C TYR A 105 -10.68 -31.13 36.39
N GLY A 106 -11.32 -31.27 35.22
CA GLY A 106 -12.61 -31.97 35.07
C GLY A 106 -13.82 -31.17 35.58
N GLU A 107 -13.68 -29.85 35.76
CA GLU A 107 -14.74 -28.96 36.25
C GLU A 107 -15.44 -28.27 35.07
N ASN A 108 -16.73 -28.57 34.85
CA ASN A 108 -17.58 -27.87 33.88
C ASN A 108 -18.11 -26.57 34.49
N LEU A 109 -17.33 -25.48 34.40
CA LEU A 109 -17.70 -24.21 35.02
C LEU A 109 -18.31 -23.19 34.05
N VAL A 110 -17.92 -23.18 32.77
CA VAL A 110 -18.39 -22.18 31.80
C VAL A 110 -18.47 -22.77 30.39
N GLU A 111 -19.57 -22.56 29.68
CA GLU A 111 -19.67 -22.85 28.24
C GLU A 111 -18.79 -21.88 27.46
N THR A 112 -17.72 -22.40 26.85
CA THR A 112 -16.79 -21.56 26.08
C THR A 112 -17.29 -21.37 24.66
N THR A 113 -17.27 -20.13 24.18
CA THR A 113 -17.61 -19.79 22.80
C THR A 113 -16.38 -19.54 21.94
N VAL A 114 -16.59 -19.66 20.64
CA VAL A 114 -15.65 -19.26 19.61
C VAL A 114 -15.80 -17.75 19.36
N GLU A 115 -14.68 -17.09 19.06
CA GLU A 115 -14.65 -15.70 18.62
C GLU A 115 -13.82 -15.56 17.35
N VAL A 116 -14.28 -14.66 16.46
CA VAL A 116 -13.57 -14.31 15.23
C VAL A 116 -13.32 -12.81 15.22
N VAL A 117 -12.12 -12.43 15.64
CA VAL A 117 -11.71 -11.02 15.76
C VAL A 117 -10.92 -10.61 14.53
N GLU A 118 -11.17 -9.42 14.01
CA GLU A 118 -10.38 -8.88 12.91
C GLU A 118 -8.91 -8.71 13.35
N THR A 119 -7.98 -9.20 12.53
CA THR A 119 -6.54 -9.11 12.78
C THR A 119 -5.94 -7.98 11.96
N GLY A 120 -4.78 -7.46 12.37
CA GLY A 120 -4.04 -6.48 11.55
C GLY A 120 -3.68 -7.01 10.15
N PHE A 121 -3.57 -8.34 9.97
CA PHE A 121 -3.42 -8.93 8.64
C PHE A 121 -4.70 -8.75 7.80
N ILE A 122 -5.88 -9.01 8.36
CA ILE A 122 -7.15 -8.83 7.64
C ILE A 122 -7.48 -7.37 7.40
N GLU A 123 -7.21 -6.48 8.37
CA GLU A 123 -7.31 -5.03 8.16
C GLU A 123 -6.48 -4.60 6.94
N PHE A 124 -5.24 -5.08 6.85
CA PHE A 124 -4.37 -4.78 5.71
C PHE A 124 -4.87 -5.40 4.39
N VAL A 125 -5.35 -6.65 4.40
CA VAL A 125 -5.97 -7.28 3.22
C VAL A 125 -7.17 -6.47 2.73
N LYS A 126 -8.04 -6.01 3.64
CA LYS A 126 -9.20 -5.18 3.31
C LYS A 126 -8.79 -3.83 2.75
N GLU A 127 -7.80 -3.17 3.35
CA GLU A 127 -7.29 -1.89 2.87
C GLU A 127 -6.70 -2.03 1.45
N VAL A 128 -5.94 -3.10 1.17
CA VAL A 128 -5.43 -3.40 -0.17
C VAL A 128 -6.58 -3.66 -1.16
N PHE A 129 -7.57 -4.47 -0.76
CA PHE A 129 -8.75 -4.74 -1.59
C PHE A 129 -9.48 -3.46 -1.95
N ASP A 130 -9.86 -2.65 -0.95
CA ASP A 130 -10.64 -1.43 -1.14
C ASP A 130 -9.92 -0.46 -2.09
N ILE A 131 -8.59 -0.35 -1.97
CA ILE A 131 -7.79 0.51 -2.84
C ILE A 131 -7.79 0.04 -4.29
N LEU A 132 -7.55 -1.25 -4.49
CA LEU A 132 -7.50 -1.81 -5.83
C LEU A 132 -8.88 -1.87 -6.48
N ASP A 133 -9.93 -2.08 -5.69
CA ASP A 133 -11.30 -2.12 -6.17
C ASP A 133 -11.70 -0.78 -6.80
N TYR A 134 -11.46 0.33 -6.09
CA TYR A 134 -11.72 1.64 -6.68
C TYR A 134 -10.71 2.00 -7.78
N ALA A 135 -9.45 1.56 -7.70
CA ALA A 135 -8.48 1.79 -8.77
C ALA A 135 -9.02 1.24 -10.09
N LEU A 136 -9.46 -0.03 -10.08
CA LEU A 136 -9.99 -0.70 -11.26
C LEU A 136 -11.27 -0.02 -11.78
N GLN A 137 -12.10 0.53 -10.91
CA GLN A 137 -13.28 1.33 -11.28
C GLN A 137 -12.94 2.71 -11.89
N LYS A 138 -11.69 3.18 -11.79
CA LYS A 138 -11.24 4.51 -12.23
C LYS A 138 -10.42 4.51 -13.52
N GLN A 139 -10.29 3.38 -14.19
CA GLN A 139 -9.62 3.23 -15.48
C GLN A 139 -10.56 2.58 -16.50
N THR A 140 -10.32 2.78 -17.80
CA THR A 140 -11.17 2.22 -18.87
C THR A 140 -10.49 1.16 -19.75
N LEU A 141 -9.22 0.87 -19.49
CA LEU A 141 -8.38 -0.05 -20.26
C LEU A 141 -8.81 -1.52 -20.13
N VAL A 142 -9.22 -1.92 -18.91
CA VAL A 142 -9.58 -3.31 -18.60
C VAL A 142 -10.94 -3.31 -17.90
N LEU A 143 -11.99 -3.68 -18.63
CA LEU A 143 -13.37 -3.70 -18.13
C LEU A 143 -13.93 -5.10 -17.91
N ASP A 144 -13.24 -6.13 -18.42
CA ASP A 144 -13.68 -7.52 -18.47
C ASP A 144 -13.16 -8.36 -17.30
N TYR A 145 -12.78 -7.73 -16.18
CA TYR A 145 -12.36 -8.46 -14.99
C TYR A 145 -13.56 -8.85 -14.14
N GLU A 146 -13.62 -10.12 -13.77
CA GLU A 146 -14.72 -10.68 -12.99
C GLU A 146 -14.33 -10.87 -11.52
N GLU A 147 -15.31 -10.65 -10.65
CA GLU A 147 -15.26 -11.01 -9.24
C GLU A 147 -14.99 -12.52 -9.11
N PRO A 148 -13.97 -12.92 -8.33
CA PRO A 148 -13.64 -14.32 -8.19
C PRO A 148 -14.72 -15.05 -7.39
N GLN A 149 -14.85 -16.36 -7.59
CA GLN A 149 -15.76 -17.19 -6.80
C GLN A 149 -15.06 -17.74 -5.55
N LEU A 150 -15.68 -17.57 -4.38
CA LEU A 150 -15.20 -18.17 -3.14
C LEU A 150 -15.69 -19.61 -3.00
N ASN A 151 -14.76 -20.57 -3.00
CA ASN A 151 -15.05 -21.94 -2.59
C ASN A 151 -14.76 -22.10 -1.08
N TYR A 152 -15.66 -21.57 -0.25
CA TYR A 152 -15.47 -21.47 1.20
C TYR A 152 -15.21 -22.83 1.86
N GLU A 153 -16.03 -23.83 1.56
CA GLU A 153 -15.91 -25.18 2.15
C GLU A 153 -14.58 -25.87 1.81
N GLU A 154 -14.07 -25.66 0.59
CA GLU A 154 -12.77 -26.18 0.20
C GLU A 154 -11.62 -25.52 0.95
N LEU A 155 -11.66 -24.18 1.09
CA LEU A 155 -10.64 -23.45 1.83
C LEU A 155 -10.65 -23.82 3.33
N LYS A 156 -11.84 -23.92 3.94
CA LYS A 156 -12.00 -24.34 5.34
C LYS A 156 -11.40 -25.72 5.58
N ARG A 157 -11.70 -26.69 4.70
CA ARG A 157 -11.25 -28.08 4.83
C ARG A 157 -9.80 -28.31 4.42
N ASN A 158 -9.19 -27.40 3.65
CA ASN A 158 -7.81 -27.52 3.18
C ASN A 158 -6.95 -26.31 3.58
N PRO A 159 -6.36 -26.33 4.79
CA PRO A 159 -5.45 -25.27 5.25
C PRO A 159 -4.23 -25.07 4.34
N GLY A 160 -3.84 -26.10 3.57
CA GLY A 160 -2.78 -25.98 2.57
C GLY A 160 -3.14 -24.96 1.47
N LYS A 161 -4.40 -24.97 1.01
CA LYS A 161 -4.89 -24.00 0.03
C LYS A 161 -4.98 -22.59 0.59
N VAL A 162 -5.39 -22.42 1.86
CA VAL A 162 -5.38 -21.11 2.54
C VAL A 162 -3.95 -20.57 2.63
N LYS A 163 -2.98 -21.42 2.98
CA LYS A 163 -1.56 -21.06 3.00
C LYS A 163 -1.05 -20.66 1.61
N GLU A 164 -1.43 -21.38 0.54
CA GLU A 164 -1.09 -21.02 -0.83
C GLU A 164 -1.72 -19.70 -1.26
N LEU A 165 -2.99 -19.45 -0.89
CA LEU A 165 -3.66 -18.18 -1.15
C LEU A 165 -2.92 -17.00 -0.50
N ILE A 166 -2.54 -17.12 0.77
CA ILE A 166 -1.75 -16.08 1.46
C ILE A 166 -0.37 -15.90 0.79
N LYS A 167 0.25 -16.98 0.33
CA LYS A 167 1.53 -16.90 -0.40
C LYS A 167 1.41 -16.17 -1.73
N ASN A 168 0.38 -16.49 -2.50
CA ASN A 168 0.12 -15.84 -3.77
C ASN A 168 -0.23 -14.36 -3.59
N TRP A 169 -1.04 -14.06 -2.57
CA TRP A 169 -1.33 -12.67 -2.17
C TRP A 169 -0.04 -11.92 -1.82
N TYR A 170 0.80 -12.48 -0.95
CA TYR A 170 2.06 -11.86 -0.55
C TYR A 170 3.00 -11.64 -1.74
N GLN A 171 3.13 -12.61 -2.64
CA GLN A 171 3.96 -12.46 -3.84
C GLN A 171 3.40 -11.39 -4.80
N ALA A 172 2.08 -11.36 -5.01
CA ALA A 172 1.43 -10.33 -5.81
C ALA A 172 1.64 -8.93 -5.20
N LEU A 173 1.61 -8.84 -3.87
CA LEU A 173 1.87 -7.61 -3.13
C LEU A 173 3.32 -7.14 -3.32
N LEU A 174 4.31 -8.03 -3.25
CA LEU A 174 5.69 -7.68 -3.59
C LEU A 174 5.81 -7.23 -5.05
N ASN A 175 5.19 -7.96 -5.98
CA ASN A 175 5.28 -7.70 -7.42
C ASN A 175 4.67 -6.37 -7.86
N ILE A 176 3.76 -5.78 -7.08
CA ILE A 176 3.20 -4.45 -7.38
C ILE A 176 4.02 -3.32 -6.76
N THR A 177 4.83 -3.56 -5.74
CA THR A 177 5.57 -2.46 -5.08
C THR A 177 6.57 -1.77 -6.01
N LEU A 178 6.82 -0.48 -5.77
CA LEU A 178 7.78 0.29 -6.56
C LEU A 178 9.21 -0.27 -6.47
N ASN A 179 9.51 -1.07 -5.43
CA ASN A 179 10.79 -1.77 -5.27
C ASN A 179 11.08 -2.76 -6.40
N TYR A 180 10.04 -3.32 -7.01
CA TYR A 180 10.12 -4.45 -7.93
C TYR A 180 9.35 -4.23 -9.24
N ASN A 181 8.59 -3.14 -9.36
CA ASN A 181 7.73 -2.88 -10.51
C ASN A 181 7.96 -1.48 -11.11
N TYR A 182 8.40 -1.44 -12.36
CA TYR A 182 8.65 -0.18 -13.06
C TYR A 182 7.38 0.61 -13.41
N GLY A 183 6.22 -0.04 -13.60
CA GLY A 183 4.94 0.63 -13.78
C GLY A 183 4.51 1.39 -12.52
N THR A 184 4.58 0.72 -11.37
CA THR A 184 4.31 1.37 -10.09
C THR A 184 5.33 2.46 -9.79
N PHE A 185 6.62 2.21 -10.04
CA PHE A 185 7.66 3.22 -9.89
C PHE A 185 7.38 4.45 -10.75
N PHE A 186 7.03 4.26 -12.04
CA PHE A 186 6.68 5.35 -12.93
C PHE A 186 5.55 6.21 -12.37
N LEU A 187 4.41 5.59 -12.00
CA LEU A 187 3.26 6.29 -11.43
C LEU A 187 3.63 7.06 -10.16
N CYS A 188 4.34 6.43 -9.23
CA CYS A 188 4.83 7.09 -8.02
C CYS A 188 5.76 8.26 -8.33
N SER A 189 6.63 8.12 -9.34
CA SER A 189 7.67 9.11 -9.64
C SER A 189 7.16 10.37 -10.35
N ILE A 190 6.01 10.29 -11.01
CA ILE A 190 5.35 11.45 -11.63
C ILE A 190 4.39 12.17 -10.68
N ASN A 191 4.22 11.67 -9.45
CA ASN A 191 3.35 12.27 -8.46
C ASN A 191 4.05 13.43 -7.73
N GLN A 192 3.41 14.59 -7.70
CA GLN A 192 3.87 15.81 -7.02
C GLN A 192 5.22 16.36 -7.50
N VAL A 193 5.62 16.08 -8.74
CA VAL A 193 6.85 16.60 -9.36
C VAL A 193 6.56 17.69 -10.39
N THR A 194 7.54 18.56 -10.63
CA THR A 194 7.45 19.59 -11.67
C THR A 194 7.51 18.97 -13.07
N TYR A 195 6.85 19.61 -14.03
CA TYR A 195 6.92 19.22 -15.44
C TYR A 195 8.36 19.17 -15.95
N LYS A 196 9.20 20.15 -15.60
CA LYS A 196 10.62 20.19 -15.93
C LYS A 196 11.35 18.92 -15.47
N PHE A 197 11.12 18.50 -14.22
CA PHE A 197 11.77 17.32 -13.66
C PHE A 197 11.24 16.03 -14.31
N MET A 198 9.91 15.95 -14.47
CA MET A 198 9.24 14.84 -15.15
C MET A 198 9.74 14.68 -16.60
N LYS A 199 9.85 15.77 -17.35
CA LYS A 199 10.35 15.79 -18.75
C LYS A 199 11.82 15.40 -18.86
N ALA A 200 12.65 15.79 -17.88
CA ALA A 200 14.05 15.40 -17.83
C ALA A 200 14.22 13.90 -17.57
N ALA A 201 13.37 13.31 -16.71
CA ALA A 201 13.38 11.88 -16.42
C ALA A 201 12.76 11.04 -17.55
N TYR A 202 11.66 11.54 -18.13
CA TYR A 202 10.82 10.89 -19.14
C TYR A 202 10.65 11.79 -20.37
N PRO A 203 11.62 11.81 -21.31
CA PRO A 203 11.60 12.69 -22.47
C PRO A 203 10.34 12.57 -23.34
N ARG A 204 9.71 11.40 -23.39
CA ARG A 204 8.48 11.15 -24.18
C ARG A 204 7.18 11.44 -23.43
N ILE A 205 7.22 12.02 -22.22
CA ILE A 205 6.02 12.23 -21.39
C ILE A 205 4.88 12.99 -22.12
N ASP A 206 5.20 13.94 -22.98
CA ASP A 206 4.21 14.72 -23.74
C ASP A 206 3.34 13.83 -24.65
N GLN A 207 3.85 12.67 -25.07
CA GLN A 207 3.11 11.71 -25.91
C GLN A 207 1.99 11.02 -25.14
N ILE A 208 2.08 10.94 -23.82
CA ILE A 208 1.12 10.23 -22.97
C ILE A 208 0.44 11.13 -21.92
N LEU A 209 0.79 12.42 -21.83
CA LEU A 209 0.27 13.30 -20.78
C LEU A 209 -1.27 13.35 -20.74
N ASP A 210 -1.92 13.41 -21.91
CA ASP A 210 -3.39 13.42 -21.99
C ASP A 210 -4.00 12.08 -21.57
N PHE A 211 -3.36 10.97 -21.92
CA PHE A 211 -3.75 9.65 -21.44
C PHE A 211 -3.61 9.55 -19.91
N LEU A 212 -2.50 10.02 -19.33
CA LEU A 212 -2.30 10.00 -17.88
C LEU A 212 -3.36 10.84 -17.15
N LYS A 213 -3.78 11.96 -17.74
CA LYS A 213 -4.87 12.79 -17.20
C LYS A 213 -6.22 12.06 -17.26
N ASN A 214 -6.54 11.45 -18.39
CA ASN A 214 -7.86 10.85 -18.63
C ASN A 214 -8.02 9.47 -17.99
N GLU A 215 -7.03 8.58 -18.17
CA GLU A 215 -7.08 7.20 -17.68
C GLU A 215 -6.58 7.07 -16.24
N PHE A 216 -5.52 7.80 -15.88
CA PHE A 216 -4.89 7.65 -14.55
C PHE A 216 -5.20 8.79 -13.60
N GLY A 217 -5.93 9.81 -14.06
CA GLY A 217 -6.40 10.94 -13.27
C GLY A 217 -5.33 11.97 -12.89
N LEU A 218 -4.18 11.99 -13.58
CA LEU A 218 -3.14 12.99 -13.32
C LEU A 218 -3.71 14.41 -13.49
N THR A 219 -3.42 15.30 -12.57
CA THR A 219 -3.87 16.70 -12.61
C THR A 219 -2.75 17.64 -12.20
N GLU A 220 -2.94 18.94 -12.43
CA GLU A 220 -2.08 19.96 -11.85
C GLU A 220 -2.41 20.14 -10.36
N LEU A 221 -1.37 20.29 -9.54
CA LEU A 221 -1.49 20.62 -8.13
C LEU A 221 -2.17 21.99 -8.00
N ASP A 222 -3.14 22.10 -7.12
CA ASP A 222 -3.81 23.37 -6.86
C ASP A 222 -3.03 24.16 -5.80
N TRP A 223 -2.30 25.19 -6.25
CA TRP A 223 -1.50 26.08 -5.41
C TRP A 223 -1.35 27.46 -6.03
N ASN A 224 -0.95 28.44 -5.21
CA ASN A 224 -0.80 29.83 -5.63
C ASN A 224 0.55 30.05 -6.31
N ASN A 225 0.69 29.59 -7.56
CA ASN A 225 1.93 29.77 -8.32
C ASN A 225 2.18 31.26 -8.62
N PRO A 226 3.28 31.87 -8.10
CA PRO A 226 3.56 33.29 -8.30
C PRO A 226 4.17 33.60 -9.68
N ILE A 227 4.44 32.59 -10.51
CA ILE A 227 5.04 32.74 -11.84
C ILE A 227 3.96 33.14 -12.86
N ASN A 228 4.30 34.01 -13.81
CA ASN A 228 3.38 34.43 -14.87
C ASN A 228 2.95 33.23 -15.75
N PRO A 229 1.63 32.92 -15.86
CA PRO A 229 1.10 31.80 -16.63
C PRO A 229 1.51 31.73 -18.11
N GLU A 230 1.85 32.87 -18.73
CA GLU A 230 2.23 32.92 -20.14
C GLU A 230 3.71 32.55 -20.41
N THR A 231 4.48 32.24 -19.36
CA THR A 231 5.92 31.99 -19.47
C THR A 231 6.26 30.51 -19.54
N GLN A 232 7.37 30.19 -20.21
CA GLN A 232 7.92 28.82 -20.20
C GLN A 232 8.27 28.37 -18.77
N THR A 233 8.74 29.28 -17.93
CA THR A 233 9.02 29.00 -16.51
C THR A 233 7.78 28.52 -15.76
N TYR A 234 6.60 29.08 -16.04
CA TYR A 234 5.36 28.60 -15.44
C TYR A 234 5.10 27.15 -15.81
N LYS A 235 5.16 26.83 -17.12
CA LYS A 235 5.00 25.47 -17.62
C LYS A 235 6.02 24.51 -17.01
N ASP A 236 7.29 24.91 -16.95
CA ASP A 236 8.38 24.10 -16.40
C ASP A 236 8.18 23.78 -14.92
N TYR A 237 7.62 24.72 -14.14
CA TYR A 237 7.37 24.57 -12.71
C TYR A 237 5.91 24.26 -12.37
N THR A 238 5.07 23.93 -13.35
CA THR A 238 3.77 23.30 -13.09
C THR A 238 4.02 21.97 -12.40
N ILE A 239 3.44 21.79 -11.22
CA ILE A 239 3.53 20.55 -10.45
C ILE A 239 2.35 19.67 -10.83
N TYR A 240 2.62 18.45 -11.29
CA TYR A 240 1.59 17.44 -11.54
C TYR A 240 1.44 16.54 -10.32
N CYS A 241 0.23 16.09 -10.02
CA CYS A 241 -0.06 15.16 -8.94
C CYS A 241 -1.32 14.36 -9.23
N PHE A 242 -1.51 13.25 -8.51
CA PHE A 242 -2.81 12.60 -8.48
C PHE A 242 -3.75 13.32 -7.48
N PRO A 243 -5.08 13.23 -7.66
CA PRO A 243 -6.07 13.91 -6.81
C PRO A 243 -5.98 13.54 -5.34
N GLU A 244 -5.60 12.31 -5.00
CA GLU A 244 -5.33 11.84 -3.63
C GLU A 244 -4.23 12.66 -2.93
N TYR A 245 -3.37 13.29 -3.74
CA TYR A 245 -2.20 14.06 -3.35
C TYR A 245 -2.35 15.55 -3.65
N ASN A 246 -3.58 16.01 -3.91
CA ASN A 246 -3.90 17.41 -4.10
C ASN A 246 -4.66 17.95 -2.86
N PRO A 247 -3.98 18.62 -1.91
CA PRO A 247 -4.58 19.00 -0.63
C PRO A 247 -5.79 19.94 -0.75
N ARG A 248 -5.90 20.69 -1.85
CA ARG A 248 -7.02 21.62 -2.09
C ARG A 248 -8.12 21.05 -2.98
N LYS A 249 -7.83 19.97 -3.73
CA LYS A 249 -8.79 19.29 -4.61
C LYS A 249 -8.68 17.76 -4.46
N PRO A 250 -9.03 17.22 -3.27
CA PRO A 250 -8.93 15.79 -3.04
C PRO A 250 -9.88 15.02 -3.96
N GLY A 251 -9.44 13.87 -4.44
CA GLY A 251 -10.23 13.00 -5.30
C GLY A 251 -9.71 11.56 -5.29
N LYS A 252 -10.27 10.75 -6.20
CA LYS A 252 -9.84 9.37 -6.42
C LYS A 252 -9.51 9.15 -7.89
N SER A 253 -8.42 8.45 -8.16
CA SER A 253 -7.89 8.16 -9.48
C SER A 253 -7.21 6.79 -9.50
N PHE A 254 -7.02 6.19 -10.68
CA PHE A 254 -6.25 4.95 -10.77
C PHE A 254 -4.80 5.16 -10.32
N GLY A 255 -4.11 6.20 -10.84
CA GLY A 255 -2.70 6.42 -10.53
C GLY A 255 -2.45 6.74 -9.06
N GLY A 256 -3.30 7.57 -8.45
CA GLY A 256 -3.20 7.88 -7.03
C GLY A 256 -3.51 6.69 -6.13
N ALA A 257 -4.38 5.77 -6.54
CA ALA A 257 -4.62 4.51 -5.85
C ALA A 257 -3.36 3.64 -5.77
N ILE A 258 -2.65 3.50 -6.89
CA ILE A 258 -1.42 2.73 -6.96
C ILE A 258 -0.33 3.35 -6.07
N CYS A 259 -0.18 4.67 -6.10
CA CYS A 259 0.74 5.39 -5.20
C CYS A 259 0.38 5.14 -3.73
N ARG A 260 -0.91 5.26 -3.39
CA ARG A 260 -1.41 5.08 -2.03
C ARG A 260 -1.22 3.63 -1.54
N LEU A 261 -1.47 2.65 -2.41
CA LEU A 261 -1.21 1.23 -2.13
C LEU A 261 0.25 1.02 -1.73
N ASN A 262 1.20 1.61 -2.48
CA ASN A 262 2.61 1.49 -2.13
C ASN A 262 2.92 2.08 -0.75
N GLU A 263 2.34 3.24 -0.39
CA GLU A 263 2.52 3.82 0.96
C GLU A 263 2.04 2.86 2.06
N ILE A 264 0.87 2.24 1.88
CA ILE A 264 0.27 1.34 2.87
C ILE A 264 1.07 0.06 3.00
N ILE A 265 1.59 -0.47 1.89
CA ILE A 265 2.50 -1.60 1.90
C ILE A 265 3.74 -1.26 2.73
N TRP A 266 4.37 -0.10 2.49
CA TRP A 266 5.50 0.34 3.29
C TRP A 266 5.15 0.49 4.76
N ILE A 267 4.04 1.15 5.11
CA ILE A 267 3.61 1.31 6.51
C ILE A 267 3.46 -0.05 7.20
N ASN A 268 2.78 -1.00 6.56
CA ASN A 268 2.56 -2.33 7.12
C ASN A 268 3.86 -3.13 7.25
N PHE A 269 4.76 -3.04 6.26
CA PHE A 269 6.04 -3.75 6.26
C PHE A 269 7.12 -3.07 7.11
N SER A 270 6.95 -1.81 7.52
CA SER A 270 7.87 -1.12 8.42
C SER A 270 7.37 -1.15 9.87
N TYR A 271 6.07 -0.91 10.11
CA TYR A 271 5.55 -0.64 11.47
C TYR A 271 4.53 -1.66 12.01
N SER A 272 3.83 -2.42 11.17
CA SER A 272 2.78 -3.34 11.66
C SER A 272 3.37 -4.63 12.24
N MET A 273 3.49 -4.69 13.57
CA MET A 273 3.98 -5.88 14.27
C MET A 273 3.06 -7.09 14.06
N SER A 274 1.74 -6.89 14.09
CA SER A 274 0.76 -7.97 13.93
C SER A 274 0.81 -8.60 12.53
N THR A 275 0.89 -7.79 11.48
CA THR A 275 1.05 -8.26 10.09
C THR A 275 2.37 -9.01 9.91
N LYS A 276 3.48 -8.46 10.43
CA LYS A 276 4.79 -9.12 10.39
C LYS A 276 4.79 -10.45 11.12
N GLU A 277 4.21 -10.51 12.32
CA GLU A 277 4.12 -11.74 13.11
C GLU A 277 3.32 -12.82 12.37
N ALA A 278 2.18 -12.47 11.77
CA ALA A 278 1.38 -13.41 10.98
C ALA A 278 2.19 -13.94 9.78
N LEU A 279 2.74 -13.05 8.96
CA LEU A 279 3.55 -13.41 7.78
C LEU A 279 4.79 -14.23 8.16
N SER A 280 5.41 -13.98 9.32
CA SER A 280 6.58 -14.73 9.80
C SER A 280 6.30 -16.22 10.04
N MET A 281 5.02 -16.61 10.18
CA MET A 281 4.64 -18.02 10.26
C MET A 281 4.83 -18.76 8.93
N LEU A 282 4.80 -18.03 7.80
CA LEU A 282 4.89 -18.60 6.46
C LEU A 282 6.19 -18.26 5.75
N PHE A 283 6.85 -17.16 6.14
CA PHE A 283 8.05 -16.64 5.49
C PHE A 283 9.18 -16.45 6.49
N ASN A 284 10.38 -16.90 6.13
CA ASN A 284 11.55 -16.80 7.00
C ASN A 284 11.98 -15.35 7.28
N LYS A 285 11.77 -14.44 6.33
CA LYS A 285 12.10 -13.03 6.43
C LYS A 285 11.02 -12.21 5.71
N VAL A 286 10.39 -11.31 6.45
CA VAL A 286 9.54 -10.25 5.88
C VAL A 286 10.43 -9.01 5.77
N PRO A 287 10.75 -8.54 4.55
CA PRO A 287 11.65 -7.40 4.36
C PRO A 287 11.02 -6.10 4.83
N ASP A 288 11.86 -5.12 5.20
CA ASP A 288 11.41 -3.74 5.34
C ASP A 288 11.58 -3.07 3.97
N LEU A 289 10.51 -3.11 3.16
CA LEU A 289 10.57 -2.68 1.77
C LEU A 289 10.96 -1.21 1.62
N LYS A 290 10.49 -0.34 2.53
CA LYS A 290 10.85 1.08 2.52
C LYS A 290 12.34 1.25 2.75
N LYS A 291 12.87 0.62 3.81
CA LYS A 291 14.29 0.69 4.14
C LYS A 291 15.17 0.12 3.03
N GLU A 292 14.80 -1.03 2.46
CA GLU A 292 15.54 -1.62 1.33
C GLU A 292 15.55 -0.69 0.10
N TYR A 293 14.47 0.05 -0.13
CA TYR A 293 14.42 1.04 -1.20
C TYR A 293 15.30 2.25 -0.89
N GLU A 294 15.17 2.85 0.31
CA GLU A 294 15.98 3.98 0.78
C GLU A 294 17.48 3.68 0.66
N GLU A 295 17.93 2.52 1.14
CA GLU A 295 19.35 2.12 1.07
C GLU A 295 19.89 2.08 -0.37
N ARG A 296 19.05 1.79 -1.37
CA ARG A 296 19.46 1.75 -2.80
C ARG A 296 19.60 3.14 -3.43
N ILE A 297 18.88 4.13 -2.90
CA ILE A 297 18.76 5.45 -3.55
C ILE A 297 19.36 6.59 -2.75
N ILE A 298 19.59 6.42 -1.44
CA ILE A 298 20.03 7.52 -0.55
C ILE A 298 21.33 8.17 -1.01
N SER A 299 22.27 7.41 -1.56
CA SER A 299 23.54 7.93 -2.09
C SER A 299 23.38 8.77 -3.37
N LYS A 300 22.21 8.74 -4.00
CA LYS A 300 21.86 9.50 -5.20
C LYS A 300 20.98 10.72 -4.88
N LEU A 301 20.53 10.86 -3.64
CA LEU A 301 19.70 11.97 -3.20
C LEU A 301 20.55 13.12 -2.65
N PRO A 302 20.05 14.37 -2.72
CA PRO A 302 20.64 15.48 -1.97
C PRO A 302 20.70 15.15 -0.47
N GLU A 303 21.63 15.76 0.27
CA GLU A 303 21.82 15.49 1.71
C GLU A 303 20.56 15.77 2.56
N LYS A 304 19.76 16.77 2.16
CA LYS A 304 18.52 17.14 2.81
C LYS A 304 17.48 17.60 1.80
N TYR A 305 16.23 17.65 2.26
CA TYR A 305 15.14 18.35 1.58
C TYR A 305 14.59 19.44 2.51
N TYR A 306 13.86 20.39 1.94
CA TYR A 306 13.12 21.41 2.68
C TYR A 306 11.81 20.84 3.20
N SER A 307 11.68 20.74 4.53
CA SER A 307 10.43 20.33 5.17
C SER A 307 9.28 21.32 4.93
N THR A 308 9.62 22.59 4.74
CA THR A 308 8.66 23.66 4.44
C THR A 308 9.31 24.65 3.48
N ILE A 309 8.54 25.15 2.52
CA ILE A 309 8.96 26.22 1.61
C ILE A 309 7.92 27.33 1.72
N TYR A 310 8.31 28.51 2.18
CA TYR A 310 7.51 29.72 2.10
C TYR A 310 8.03 30.62 0.99
N PHE A 311 7.16 31.37 0.32
CA PHE A 311 7.54 32.26 -0.77
C PHE A 311 6.78 33.59 -0.77
N ARG A 312 7.41 34.64 -1.32
CA ARG A 312 6.77 35.92 -1.67
C ARG A 312 7.25 36.31 -3.06
N GLY A 313 6.36 36.24 -4.04
CA GLY A 313 6.79 36.24 -5.45
C GLY A 313 7.71 35.04 -5.70
N ILE A 314 8.86 35.26 -6.34
CA ILE A 314 9.82 34.19 -6.64
C ILE A 314 10.86 33.94 -5.54
N ILE A 315 10.90 34.74 -4.47
CA ILE A 315 11.86 34.58 -3.36
C ILE A 315 11.28 33.58 -2.36
N ALA A 316 12.09 32.62 -1.89
CA ALA A 316 11.66 31.56 -1.00
C ALA A 316 12.60 31.30 0.18
N SER A 317 12.06 30.73 1.26
CA SER A 317 12.77 30.46 2.52
C SER A 317 12.13 29.29 3.28
N GLU A 318 12.87 28.64 4.18
CA GLU A 318 12.36 27.62 5.10
C GLU A 318 11.44 28.21 6.20
N SER A 319 11.48 29.53 6.40
CA SER A 319 10.64 30.27 7.35
C SER A 319 10.11 31.58 6.76
N LEU A 320 8.94 32.00 7.23
CA LEU A 320 8.31 33.28 6.81
C LEU A 320 9.21 34.49 7.10
N SER A 321 9.85 34.54 8.27
CA SER A 321 10.77 35.61 8.65
C SER A 321 12.05 35.64 7.83
N GLY A 322 12.44 34.50 7.25
CA GLY A 322 13.64 34.37 6.43
C GLY A 322 13.47 34.85 4.98
N ILE A 323 12.24 35.11 4.51
CA ILE A 323 11.99 35.46 3.10
C ILE A 323 12.75 36.72 2.67
N GLU A 324 12.74 37.77 3.49
CA GLU A 324 13.32 39.08 3.11
C GLU A 324 14.84 39.08 3.05
N VAL A 325 15.48 38.13 3.75
CA VAL A 325 16.94 37.96 3.78
C VAL A 325 17.42 36.78 2.94
N SER A 326 16.48 35.97 2.42
CA SER A 326 16.81 34.79 1.63
C SER A 326 17.40 35.19 0.29
N ARG A 327 18.40 34.41 -0.14
CA ARG A 327 18.98 34.48 -1.49
C ARG A 327 18.45 33.37 -2.40
N LYS A 328 17.57 32.50 -1.89
CA LYS A 328 17.01 31.39 -2.66
C LYS A 328 15.73 31.79 -3.35
N THR A 329 15.59 31.29 -4.57
CA THR A 329 14.35 31.34 -5.33
C THR A 329 13.47 30.14 -5.01
N LEU A 330 12.17 30.29 -5.24
CA LEU A 330 11.20 29.19 -5.16
C LEU A 330 11.62 28.01 -6.03
N MET A 331 12.09 28.30 -7.25
CA MET A 331 12.54 27.30 -8.22
C MET A 331 13.74 26.48 -7.70
N GLU A 332 14.74 27.13 -7.10
CA GLU A 332 15.89 26.43 -6.50
C GLU A 332 15.46 25.50 -5.36
N MET A 333 14.59 25.97 -4.46
CA MET A 333 14.10 25.14 -3.36
C MET A 333 13.22 23.98 -3.85
N LEU A 334 12.41 24.20 -4.89
CA LEU A 334 11.63 23.14 -5.53
C LEU A 334 12.56 22.11 -6.19
N ASP A 335 13.55 22.54 -6.98
CA ASP A 335 14.50 21.65 -7.65
C ASP A 335 15.30 20.78 -6.65
N GLU A 336 15.64 21.31 -5.47
CA GLU A 336 16.29 20.57 -4.39
C GLU A 336 15.36 19.52 -3.72
N ASN A 337 14.04 19.75 -3.70
CA ASN A 337 13.06 18.80 -3.20
C ASN A 337 12.63 17.74 -4.24
N MET A 338 12.76 18.03 -5.54
CA MET A 338 12.26 17.15 -6.60
C MET A 338 12.83 15.72 -6.56
N PRO A 339 14.13 15.47 -6.31
CA PRO A 339 14.64 14.09 -6.21
C PRO A 339 13.94 13.26 -5.13
N TRP A 340 13.57 13.89 -4.02
CA TRP A 340 12.88 13.24 -2.91
C TRP A 340 11.41 12.94 -3.23
N LEU A 341 10.73 13.86 -3.93
CA LEU A 341 9.36 13.66 -4.43
C LEU A 341 9.33 12.58 -5.52
N PHE A 342 10.25 12.65 -6.48
CA PHE A 342 10.37 11.71 -7.59
C PHE A 342 10.64 10.27 -7.12
N THR A 343 11.34 10.11 -6.00
CA THR A 343 11.57 8.79 -5.41
C THR A 343 10.45 8.34 -4.49
N ASN A 344 9.39 9.15 -4.31
CA ASN A 344 8.26 8.89 -3.43
C ASN A 344 8.67 8.68 -1.95
N LEU A 345 9.76 9.32 -1.51
CA LEU A 345 10.19 9.29 -0.10
C LEU A 345 9.54 10.42 0.72
N ILE A 346 9.17 11.52 0.05
CA ILE A 346 8.41 12.62 0.65
C ILE A 346 7.18 12.93 -0.21
N LYS A 347 6.23 13.66 0.37
CA LYS A 347 5.08 14.22 -0.33
C LYS A 347 4.81 15.66 0.10
N ILE A 348 4.19 16.44 -0.79
CA ILE A 348 3.54 17.70 -0.44
C ILE A 348 2.29 17.33 0.38
N HIS A 349 2.37 17.58 1.68
CA HIS A 349 1.31 17.28 2.63
C HIS A 349 0.26 18.39 2.69
N SER A 350 0.68 19.64 2.59
CA SER A 350 -0.23 20.79 2.63
C SER A 350 0.27 21.95 1.79
N VAL A 351 -0.69 22.70 1.23
CA VAL A 351 -0.46 23.90 0.42
C VAL A 351 -1.10 25.10 1.10
N TYR A 352 -0.29 26.09 1.45
CA TYR A 352 -0.71 27.37 2.03
C TYR A 352 -0.83 28.44 0.95
N GLU A 353 -1.32 29.63 1.32
CA GLU A 353 -1.39 30.76 0.40
C GLU A 353 -0.01 31.10 -0.21
N ASN A 354 1.04 31.00 0.60
CA ASN A 354 2.40 31.41 0.29
C ASN A 354 3.42 30.32 0.65
N GLY A 355 3.06 29.04 0.52
CA GLY A 355 4.01 27.97 0.83
C GLY A 355 3.50 26.54 0.72
N PHE A 356 4.43 25.61 0.99
CA PHE A 356 4.25 24.17 0.97
C PHE A 356 4.80 23.56 2.26
N ARG A 357 4.16 22.49 2.73
CA ARG A 357 4.74 21.59 3.73
C ARG A 357 4.96 20.23 3.12
N PHE A 358 6.14 19.67 3.38
CA PHE A 358 6.53 18.33 2.96
C PHE A 358 6.61 17.41 4.17
N THR A 359 6.28 16.13 3.97
CA THR A 359 6.41 15.09 5.00
C THR A 359 6.98 13.83 4.39
N CYS A 360 7.75 13.06 5.15
CA CYS A 360 8.13 11.72 4.75
C CYS A 360 6.88 10.85 4.53
N ILE A 361 6.95 9.94 3.56
CA ILE A 361 5.94 8.91 3.35
C ILE A 361 6.26 7.72 4.26
N GLY A 362 5.26 7.22 4.98
CA GLY A 362 5.40 6.10 5.92
C GLY A 362 5.91 6.58 7.26
#